data_AF-A0A327NL70-F1
#
_entry.id   AF-A0A327NL70-F1
#
_cell.length_a   1.000
_cell.length_b   1.000
_cell.length_c   1.000
_cell.angle_alpha   90.00
_cell.angle_beta   90.00
_cell.angle_gamma   90.00
#
_symmetry.space_group_name_H-M   'P 1'
#
loop_
_entity.id
_entity.type
_entity.pdbx_description
1 polymer ?
#
loop_
_entity_poly.entity_id
_entity_poly.type
_entity_poly.pdbx_seq_one_letter_code
_entity_poly.pdbx_strand_id
1 'polypeptide(L)' 'MAANTLIIITGYGSVTPKPWRKAYLNSSEESANQRFLKEHPGARDTSSITISFDDEFSINSRGEVSNN' A
#
# COMPACT_ATOMS: atom_id res chain seq x y z
N MET A 1 -16.63 -11.08 2.04
CA MET A 1 -15.95 -10.06 1.20
C MET A 1 -14.66 -9.75 1.93
N ALA A 2 -13.52 -10.18 1.39
CA ALA A 2 -12.23 -9.83 1.97
C ALA A 2 -11.92 -8.41 1.50
N ALA A 3 -12.04 -7.43 2.40
CA ALA A 3 -11.67 -6.06 2.10
C ALA A 3 -10.14 -6.00 1.99
N ASN A 4 -9.63 -6.04 0.77
CA ASN A 4 -8.21 -5.94 0.53
C ASN A 4 -7.79 -4.49 0.78
N THR A 5 -6.70 -4.31 1.50
CA THR A 5 -6.22 -2.98 1.89
C THR A 5 -4.83 -2.77 1.32
N LEU A 6 -4.68 -1.75 0.48
CA LEU A 6 -3.40 -1.29 -0.06
C LEU A 6 -2.96 -0.06 0.71
N ILE A 7 -1.80 -0.14 1.36
CA ILE A 7 -1.19 1.00 2.06
C ILE A 7 0.01 1.45 1.26
N ILE A 8 -0.01 2.70 0.81
CA ILE A 8 1.08 3.34 0.09
C ILE A 8 1.79 4.28 1.05
N ILE A 9 3.07 4.05 1.30
CA ILE A 9 3.90 4.90 2.15
C ILE A 9 4.90 5.63 1.26
N THR A 10 4.91 6.96 1.40
CA THR A 10 5.87 7.85 0.76
C THR A 10 6.71 8.50 1.83
N GLY A 11 8.03 8.38 1.74
CA GLY A 11 8.98 8.96 2.67
C GLY A 11 10.01 9.82 1.95
N TYR A 12 10.38 10.95 2.55
CA TYR A 12 11.49 11.77 2.08
C TYR A 12 12.70 11.65 2.99
N GLY A 13 13.87 11.55 2.36
CA GLY A 13 15.15 11.56 3.05
C GLY A 13 15.60 12.98 3.42
N SER A 14 16.36 13.10 4.53
CA SER A 14 16.88 14.40 4.99
C SER A 14 17.95 14.99 4.08
N VAL A 15 18.71 14.14 3.41
CA VAL A 15 19.92 14.51 2.66
C VAL A 15 19.65 14.59 1.17
N THR A 16 18.72 13.77 0.67
CA THR A 16 18.38 13.71 -0.75
C THR A 16 16.87 13.82 -0.91
N PRO A 17 16.35 14.79 -1.69
CA PRO A 17 14.92 14.98 -1.90
C PRO A 17 14.29 13.87 -2.77
N LYS A 18 14.93 12.70 -2.88
CA LYS A 18 14.42 11.59 -3.66
C LYS A 18 13.33 10.89 -2.84
N PRO A 19 12.07 10.91 -3.29
CA PRO A 19 10.99 10.23 -2.58
C PRO A 19 11.22 8.72 -2.62
N TRP A 20 11.14 8.07 -1.46
CA TRP A 20 10.99 6.63 -1.35
C TRP A 20 9.51 6.32 -1.29
N ARG A 21 9.00 5.54 -2.24
CA ARG A 21 7.60 5.14 -2.28
C ARG A 21 7.51 3.62 -2.28
N LYS A 22 6.72 3.06 -1.37
CA LYS A 22 6.41 1.64 -1.31
C LYS A 22 4.94 1.40 -1.05
N ALA A 23 4.45 0.27 -1.55
CA ALA A 23 3.10 -0.19 -1.31
C ALA A 23 3.12 -1.53 -0.57
N TYR A 24 2.21 -1.67 0.39
CA TYR A 24 2.04 -2.86 1.22
C TYR A 24 0.59 -3.33 1.07
N LEU A 25 0.41 -4.55 0.60
CA LEU A 25 -0.90 -5.17 0.40
C LEU A 25 -1.27 -6.02 1.62
N ASN A 26 -2.53 -5.96 2.04
CA ASN A 26 -3.09 -6.76 3.15
C ASN A 26 -2.28 -6.65 4.45
N SER A 27 -1.63 -5.50 4.66
CA SER A 27 -0.99 -5.15 5.92
C SER A 27 -1.84 -4.14 6.66
N SER A 28 -1.62 -4.01 7.97
CA SER A 28 -2.09 -2.88 8.75
C SER A 28 -1.16 -1.67 8.53
N GLU A 29 -1.69 -0.46 8.66
CA GLU A 29 -0.93 0.78 8.48
C GLU A 29 0.33 0.82 9.35
N GLU A 30 0.21 0.38 10.61
CA GLU A 30 1.31 0.34 11.56
C GLU A 30 2.41 -0.64 11.15
N SER A 31 2.04 -1.84 10.69
CA SER A 31 3.00 -2.84 10.19
C SER A 31 3.69 -2.40 8.90
N ALA A 32 2.95 -1.73 8.00
CA ALA A 32 3.50 -1.16 6.79
C ALA A 32 4.51 -0.05 7.10
N ASN A 33 4.19 0.85 8.05
CA ASN A 33 5.08 1.93 8.49
C ASN A 33 6.35 1.42 9.16
N GLN A 34 6.25 0.44 10.06
CA GLN A 34 7.44 -0.15 10.68
C GLN A 34 8.36 -0.82 9.64
N ARG A 35 7.79 -1.53 8.66
CA ARG A 35 8.58 -2.12 7.56
C ARG A 35 9.24 -1.04 6.72
N PHE A 36 8.50 0.01 6.36
CA PHE A 36 9.03 1.12 5.59
C PHE A 36 10.21 1.81 6.27
N LEU A 37 10.09 2.12 7.57
CA LEU A 37 11.15 2.75 8.35
C LEU A 37 12.37 1.83 8.55
N LYS A 38 12.15 0.52 8.68
CA LYS A 38 13.24 -0.46 8.76
C LYS A 38 14.04 -0.52 7.45
N GLU A 39 13.37 -0.44 6.30
CA GLU A 39 14.00 -0.44 4.98
C GLU A 39 14.63 0.91 4.64
N HIS A 40 14.06 2.01 5.16
CA HIS A 40 14.48 3.38 4.92
C HIS A 40 14.68 4.13 6.25
N PRO A 41 15.75 3.83 7.01
CA PRO A 41 16.00 4.46 8.32
C PRO A 41 16.27 5.97 8.25
N GLY A 42 16.54 6.50 7.05
CA GLY A 42 16.72 7.94 6.79
C GLY A 42 15.44 8.70 6.41
N ALA A 43 14.29 8.02 6.36
CA ALA A 43 13.00 8.65 6.07
C ALA A 43 12.52 9.45 7.29
N ARG A 44 12.28 10.76 7.12
CA ARG A 44 11.78 11.64 8.20
C ARG A 44 10.38 12.14 7.93
N ASP A 45 10.09 12.52 6.69
CA ASP A 45 8.78 12.99 6.29
C ASP A 45 8.06 11.84 5.60
N THR A 46 7.32 11.04 6.40
CA THR A 46 6.56 9.89 5.92
C THR A 46 5.07 10.18 5.88
N SER A 47 4.43 9.92 4.74
CA SER A 47 2.98 9.98 4.55
C SER A 47 2.47 8.61 4.11
N SER A 48 1.45 8.10 4.79
CA SER A 48 0.74 6.88 4.44
C SER A 48 -0.63 7.20 3.84
N ILE A 49 -1.00 6.50 2.76
CA ILE A 49 -2.32 6.55 2.15
C ILE A 49 -2.87 5.13 2.16
N THR A 50 -4.02 4.96 2.80
CA THR A 50 -4.71 3.67 2.90
C THR A 50 -5.85 3.65 1.89
N ILE A 51 -5.80 2.67 0.98
CA ILE A 51 -6.78 2.45 -0.08
C ILE A 51 -7.42 1.10 0.19
N SER A 52 -8.66 1.14 0.67
CA SER A 52 -9.50 -0.06 0.78
C SER A 52 -10.14 -0.31 -0.57
N PHE A 53 -10.02 -1.53 -1.08
CA PHE A 53 -10.67 -1.96 -2.30
C PHE A 53 -11.32 -3.31 -2.08
N ASP A 54 -12.49 -3.48 -2.68
CA ASP A 54 -13.12 -4.79 -2.74
C ASP A 54 -12.46 -5.56 -3.89
N ASP A 55 -12.13 -6.82 -3.66
CA ASP A 55 -11.69 -7.72 -4.72
C ASP A 55 -12.95 -8.14 -5.50
N GLU A 56 -13.45 -7.27 -6.38
CA GLU A 56 -14.53 -7.63 -7.31
C GLU A 56 -13.97 -8.48 -8.45
N PHE A 57 -13.31 -9.60 -8.14
CA PHE A 57 -13.14 -10.70 -9.08
C PHE A 57 -14.30 -11.68 -8.88
N SER A 58 -15.48 -11.28 -9.36
CA SER A 58 -16.55 -12.24 -9.60
C SER A 58 -16.16 -13.12 -10.79
N ILE A 59 -15.32 -14.15 -10.56
CA ILE A 59 -15.21 -15.26 -11.49
C ILE A 59 -16.54 -16.02 -11.40
N ASN A 60 -17.53 -15.59 -12.17
CA ASN A 60 -18.68 -16.43 -12.46
C ASN A 60 -18.14 -17.72 -13.08
N SER A 61 -18.73 -18.88 -12.73
CA SER A 61 -18.32 -20.22 -13.19
C SER A 61 -18.44 -20.45 -14.72
N ARG A 62 -18.43 -19.38 -15.52
CA ARG A 62 -18.42 -19.33 -16.98
C ARG A 62 -17.38 -18.38 -17.59
N GLY A 63 -16.52 -17.74 -16.80
CA GLY A 63 -15.32 -17.06 -17.34
C GLY A 63 -15.53 -15.68 -17.97
N GLU A 64 -16.62 -14.97 -17.66
CA GLU A 64 -16.80 -13.58 -18.11
C GLU A 64 -16.48 -12.61 -16.98
N VAL A 65 -15.51 -11.72 -17.21
CA VAL A 65 -15.11 -10.63 -16.33
C VAL A 65 -15.91 -9.38 -16.73
N SER A 66 -16.74 -8.87 -15.83
CA SER A 66 -17.42 -7.57 -16.00
C SER A 66 -16.89 -6.60 -14.96
N ASN A 67 -16.62 -5.37 -15.39
CA ASN A 67 -16.00 -4.30 -14.60
C ASN A 67 -17.05 -3.20 -14.40
N ASN A 68 -17.44 -2.90 -13.16
CA ASN A 68 -18.33 -1.78 -12.85
C ASN A 68 -17.58 -0.60 -12.23
#